data_AF-A0A3Q0G9D7-F1
#
_entry.id   AF-A0A3Q0G9D7-F1
#
_cell.length_a   1.000
_cell.length_b   1.000
_cell.length_c   1.000
_cell.angle_alpha   90.00
_cell.angle_beta   90.00
_cell.angle_gamma   90.00
#
_symmetry.space_group_name_H-M   'P 1'
#
loop_
_entity.id
_entity.type
_entity.pdbx_description
1 polymer ?
#
loop_
_entity_poly.entity_id
_entity_poly.type
_entity_poly.pdbx_seq_one_letter_code
_entity_poly.pdbx_strand_id
1 'polypeptide(L)'
;MMGQRVLAQQSVKEMWNHAFAISILERRSNNESKQRSTADMLEALCELILVFFCYQVDSVELQREGHYIAAVYEHESILSPNPTALTDRQSALELMRRNLDIYEEQVIAAAKQGAQIIVFPEDGIHGFNFTRKSIFPYLEFVPHPHSMTWNPCRQPHLFNDTQGFNRVMQWLYQMCPCHPAPT
;
A
#
# COMPACT_ATOMS: atom_id res chain seq x y z
N MET A 1 16.28 -13.22 -16.37
CA MET A 1 15.27 -12.33 -15.75
C MET A 1 14.94 -12.93 -14.39
N MET A 2 15.66 -12.53 -13.34
CA MET A 2 15.32 -12.95 -11.97
C MET A 2 14.22 -12.02 -11.46
N GLY A 3 13.14 -12.60 -10.93
CA GLY A 3 12.01 -11.85 -10.41
C GLY A 3 12.40 -11.00 -9.21
N GLN A 4 12.13 -9.71 -9.29
CA GLN A 4 12.20 -8.79 -8.16
C GLN A 4 11.04 -9.12 -7.20
N ARG A 5 11.34 -9.29 -5.91
CA ARG A 5 10.36 -9.68 -4.88
C ARG A 5 10.06 -8.48 -3.99
N VAL A 6 8.82 -7.98 -4.04
CA VAL A 6 8.26 -7.18 -2.95
C VAL A 6 7.89 -8.15 -1.84
N LEU A 7 8.61 -8.10 -0.72
CA LEU A 7 8.31 -8.92 0.46
C LEU A 7 7.33 -8.15 1.35
N ALA A 8 6.06 -8.53 1.31
CA ALA A 8 5.11 -8.21 2.37
C ALA A 8 5.23 -9.32 3.44
N GLN A 9 5.63 -8.98 4.66
CA GLN A 9 5.55 -9.92 5.78
C GLN A 9 4.12 -9.91 6.33
N GLN A 10 3.45 -11.06 6.28
CA GLN A 10 2.10 -11.25 6.78
C GLN A 10 2.12 -12.29 7.91
N SER A 11 1.60 -11.93 9.08
CA SER A 11 1.54 -12.79 10.26
C SER A 11 0.11 -13.34 10.45
N VAL A 12 -0.04 -14.66 10.23
CA VAL A 12 -1.02 -15.57 10.87
C VAL A 12 -2.52 -15.27 10.67
N LYS A 13 -3.07 -15.43 9.45
CA LYS A 13 -4.55 -15.45 9.26
C LYS A 13 -5.10 -16.67 8.51
N GLU A 14 -4.27 -17.45 7.81
CA GLU A 14 -4.77 -18.52 6.92
C GLU A 14 -5.13 -19.85 7.61
N MET A 15 -4.78 -20.04 8.89
CA MET A 15 -4.91 -21.35 9.54
C MET A 15 -6.27 -21.62 10.20
N TRP A 16 -7.13 -20.60 10.38
CA TRP A 16 -8.38 -20.73 11.16
C TRP A 16 -9.64 -20.95 10.31
N ASN A 17 -9.67 -20.51 9.05
CA ASN A 17 -10.89 -20.53 8.23
C ASN A 17 -11.30 -21.95 7.79
N HIS A 18 -10.36 -22.87 7.67
CA HIS A 18 -10.64 -24.25 7.25
C HIS A 18 -11.24 -25.12 8.37
N ALA A 19 -10.96 -24.84 9.64
CA ALA A 19 -11.43 -25.66 10.76
C ALA A 19 -12.92 -25.43 11.08
N PHE A 20 -13.43 -24.21 10.85
CA PHE A 20 -14.79 -23.84 11.23
C PHE A 20 -15.86 -24.32 10.23
N ALA A 21 -15.55 -24.33 8.93
CA ALA A 21 -16.48 -24.77 7.88
C ALA A 21 -16.82 -26.27 7.96
N ILE A 22 -15.86 -27.10 8.41
CA ILE A 22 -16.04 -28.55 8.55
C ILE A 22 -17.02 -28.87 9.69
N SER A 23 -16.95 -28.14 10.82
CA SER A 23 -17.86 -28.30 11.98
C SER A 23 -19.34 -28.05 11.64
N ILE A 24 -19.62 -27.08 10.75
CA ILE A 24 -21.00 -26.69 10.39
C ILE A 24 -21.65 -27.72 9.44
N LEU A 25 -20.88 -28.29 8.51
CA LEU A 25 -21.41 -29.29 7.57
C LEU A 25 -21.65 -30.64 8.23
N GLU A 26 -20.81 -31.02 9.19
CA GLU A 26 -20.95 -32.31 9.91
C GLU A 26 -22.16 -32.32 10.85
N ARG A 27 -22.58 -31.14 11.34
CA ARG A 27 -23.81 -30.98 12.15
C ARG A 27 -25.11 -31.06 11.33
N ARG A 28 -25.05 -30.92 9.99
CA ARG A 28 -26.22 -30.91 9.11
C ARG A 28 -26.70 -32.32 8.70
N SER A 29 -25.84 -33.34 8.80
CA SER A 29 -26.19 -34.71 8.40
C SER A 29 -27.02 -35.51 9.42
N ASN A 30 -27.05 -35.10 10.69
CA ASN A 30 -27.60 -35.94 11.78
C ASN A 30 -29.05 -35.62 12.21
N ASN A 31 -29.78 -34.74 11.52
CA ASN A 31 -31.04 -34.20 12.06
C ASN A 31 -32.28 -34.40 11.17
N GLU A 32 -32.27 -35.36 10.25
CA GLU A 32 -33.45 -35.78 9.49
C GLU A 32 -34.24 -36.86 10.23
N SER A 33 -35.07 -36.49 11.21
CA SER A 33 -36.34 -37.19 11.58
C SER A 33 -36.90 -36.76 12.94
N LYS A 34 -37.46 -35.54 13.03
CA LYS A 34 -38.48 -35.30 14.08
C LYS A 34 -39.45 -34.20 13.67
N GLN A 35 -40.73 -34.56 13.62
CA GLN A 35 -41.86 -33.67 13.38
C GLN A 35 -41.75 -32.47 14.34
N ARG A 36 -41.51 -31.28 13.79
CA ARG A 36 -40.99 -30.11 14.53
C ARG A 36 -42.16 -29.26 15.06
N SER A 37 -42.26 -29.11 16.38
CA SER A 37 -43.28 -28.32 17.07
C SER A 37 -43.14 -26.82 16.74
N THR A 38 -44.20 -26.01 16.93
CA THR A 38 -44.13 -24.55 16.74
C THR A 38 -43.08 -23.89 17.65
N ALA A 39 -42.82 -24.48 18.82
CA ALA A 39 -41.74 -24.09 19.72
C ALA A 39 -40.34 -24.34 19.13
N ASP A 40 -40.17 -25.47 18.43
CA ASP A 40 -38.89 -25.82 17.79
C ASP A 40 -38.62 -24.95 16.54
N MET A 41 -39.67 -24.47 15.86
CA MET A 41 -39.53 -23.47 14.80
C MET A 41 -39.09 -22.11 15.34
N LEU A 42 -39.61 -21.71 16.51
CA LEU A 42 -39.22 -20.47 17.19
C LEU A 42 -37.78 -20.52 17.69
N GLU A 43 -37.32 -21.67 18.23
CA GLU A 43 -35.92 -21.86 18.57
C GLU A 43 -35.01 -21.86 17.35
N ALA A 44 -35.39 -22.56 16.27
CA ALA A 44 -34.62 -22.54 15.03
C ALA A 44 -34.55 -21.13 14.41
N LEU A 45 -35.61 -20.33 14.53
CA LEU A 45 -35.59 -18.92 14.14
C LEU A 45 -34.68 -18.10 15.05
N CYS A 46 -34.70 -18.33 16.36
CA CYS A 46 -33.79 -17.65 17.29
C CYS A 46 -32.33 -17.98 16.99
N GLU A 47 -32.00 -19.24 16.73
CA GLU A 47 -30.64 -19.66 16.34
C GLU A 47 -30.23 -19.04 15.00
N LEU A 48 -31.13 -18.97 14.01
CA LEU A 48 -30.86 -18.29 12.74
C LEU A 48 -30.65 -16.78 12.92
N ILE A 49 -31.43 -16.12 13.78
CA ILE A 49 -31.29 -14.70 14.10
C ILE A 49 -29.96 -14.46 14.83
N LEU A 50 -29.59 -15.30 15.81
CA LEU A 50 -28.31 -15.22 16.50
C LEU A 50 -27.14 -15.44 15.54
N VAL A 51 -27.21 -16.42 14.65
CA VAL A 51 -26.19 -16.64 13.61
C VAL A 51 -26.13 -15.45 12.65
N PHE A 52 -27.25 -14.85 12.26
CA PHE A 52 -27.28 -13.68 11.39
C PHE A 52 -26.67 -12.46 12.09
N PHE A 53 -26.99 -12.22 13.37
CA PHE A 53 -26.36 -11.16 14.16
C PHE A 53 -24.88 -11.43 14.40
N CYS A 54 -24.45 -12.68 14.64
CA CYS A 54 -23.04 -13.05 14.73
C CYS A 54 -22.31 -12.82 13.39
N TYR A 55 -22.94 -13.14 12.26
CA TYR A 55 -22.38 -12.89 10.93
C TYR A 55 -22.27 -11.40 10.59
N GLN A 56 -23.21 -10.59 11.08
CA GLN A 56 -23.16 -9.12 10.92
C GLN A 56 -22.18 -8.45 11.89
N VAL A 57 -21.87 -9.09 13.04
CA VAL A 57 -20.89 -8.59 14.02
C VAL A 57 -19.43 -8.77 13.55
N ASP A 58 -19.16 -9.60 12.54
CA ASP A 58 -17.83 -9.69 11.91
C ASP A 58 -17.44 -8.46 11.06
N SER A 59 -18.36 -7.52 10.80
CA SER A 59 -18.08 -6.36 9.92
C SER A 59 -17.85 -5.03 10.65
N VAL A 60 -17.98 -4.98 11.98
CA VAL A 60 -17.52 -3.81 12.74
C VAL A 60 -16.09 -4.11 13.21
N GLU A 61 -15.15 -4.01 12.27
CA GLU A 61 -13.75 -3.92 12.61
C GLU A 61 -13.54 -2.55 13.27
N LEU A 62 -13.77 -2.51 14.59
CA LEU A 62 -13.26 -1.46 15.46
C LEU A 62 -11.74 -1.61 15.42
N GLN A 63 -11.11 -1.11 14.34
CA GLN A 63 -9.68 -1.13 14.07
C GLN A 63 -8.95 -0.42 15.22
N ARG A 64 -8.65 -1.19 16.25
CA ARG A 64 -7.77 -0.80 17.34
C ARG A 64 -6.86 -1.96 17.68
N GLU A 65 -6.13 -2.42 16.68
CA GLU A 65 -5.02 -3.36 16.85
C GLU A 65 -3.77 -2.73 16.23
N GLY A 66 -2.73 -2.55 17.05
CA GLY A 66 -1.52 -1.77 16.75
C GLY A 66 -0.54 -2.45 15.79
N HIS A 67 -1.04 -3.07 14.73
CA HIS A 67 -0.24 -3.76 13.72
C HIS A 67 -0.42 -3.09 12.36
N TYR A 68 0.67 -3.05 11.59
CA TYR A 68 0.67 -2.59 10.21
C TYR A 68 1.54 -3.53 9.37
N ILE A 69 1.17 -3.67 8.11
CA ILE A 69 1.91 -4.35 7.06
C ILE A 69 2.84 -3.32 6.41
N ALA A 70 4.13 -3.61 6.46
CA ALA A 70 5.17 -2.83 5.80
C ALA A 70 5.69 -3.58 4.55
N ALA A 71 6.18 -2.83 3.58
CA ALA A 71 6.91 -3.34 2.43
C ALA A 71 8.29 -2.67 2.34
N VAL A 72 9.26 -3.40 1.83
CA VAL A 72 10.58 -2.88 1.48
C VAL A 72 10.89 -3.35 0.07
N TYR A 73 11.42 -2.45 -0.76
CA TYR A 73 11.84 -2.78 -2.12
C TYR A 73 13.35 -2.64 -2.25
N GLU A 74 14.00 -3.70 -2.76
CA GLU A 74 15.41 -3.65 -3.16
C GLU A 74 15.49 -3.22 -4.62
N HIS A 75 16.09 -2.04 -4.86
CA HIS A 75 16.11 -1.41 -6.17
C HIS A 75 17.44 -1.60 -6.89
N GLU A 76 17.38 -2.13 -8.11
CA GLU A 76 18.49 -2.06 -9.05
C GLU A 76 18.48 -0.70 -9.75
N SER A 77 19.24 0.23 -9.19
CA SER A 77 19.23 1.63 -9.63
C SER A 77 19.77 1.79 -11.05
N ILE A 78 19.04 2.53 -11.89
CA ILE A 78 19.53 3.03 -13.17
C ILE A 78 20.48 4.19 -12.86
N LEU A 79 21.78 3.96 -13.05
CA LEU A 79 22.83 4.91 -12.70
C LEU A 79 23.24 5.80 -13.88
N SER A 80 23.79 6.98 -13.56
CA SER A 80 24.51 7.78 -14.54
C SER A 80 25.79 7.05 -14.98
N PRO A 81 26.09 6.95 -16.28
CA PRO A 81 27.34 6.33 -16.75
C PRO A 81 28.59 7.13 -16.36
N ASN A 82 28.43 8.44 -16.08
CA ASN A 82 29.51 9.28 -15.59
C ASN A 82 28.98 10.30 -14.56
N PRO A 83 28.92 9.93 -13.27
CA PRO A 83 28.35 10.78 -12.22
C PRO A 83 29.18 12.04 -11.90
N THR A 84 30.43 12.10 -12.38
CA THR A 84 31.29 13.29 -12.21
C THR A 84 31.15 14.32 -13.33
N ALA A 85 30.56 13.93 -14.47
CA ALA A 85 30.31 14.84 -15.58
C ALA A 85 29.20 15.84 -15.25
N LEU A 86 29.32 17.06 -15.77
CA LEU A 86 28.23 18.03 -15.69
C LEU A 86 27.12 17.60 -16.67
N THR A 87 25.89 17.59 -16.16
CA THR A 87 24.68 17.31 -16.93
C THR A 87 23.75 18.52 -16.85
N ASP A 88 22.88 18.71 -17.84
CA ASP A 88 21.79 19.66 -17.73
C ASP A 88 20.65 19.09 -16.85
N ARG A 89 19.76 19.99 -16.41
CA ARG A 89 18.63 19.68 -15.52
C ARG A 89 17.62 18.72 -16.17
N GLN A 90 17.40 18.82 -17.47
CA GLN A 90 16.42 17.98 -18.18
C GLN A 90 16.91 16.53 -18.24
N SER A 91 18.18 16.32 -18.60
CA SER A 91 18.81 15.00 -18.58
C SER A 91 18.82 14.37 -17.19
N ALA A 92 19.07 15.17 -16.13
CA ALA A 92 19.02 14.70 -14.75
C ALA A 92 17.61 14.24 -14.36
N LEU A 93 16.59 15.04 -14.70
CA LEU A 93 15.18 14.69 -14.49
C LEU A 93 14.76 13.42 -15.23
N GLU A 94 15.25 13.21 -16.44
CA GLU A 94 14.98 12.00 -17.22
C GLU A 94 15.57 10.73 -16.59
N LEU A 95 16.78 10.82 -16.01
CA LEU A 95 17.36 9.71 -15.25
C LEU A 95 16.51 9.42 -14.01
N MET A 96 16.22 10.44 -13.20
CA MET A 96 15.41 10.29 -12.00
C MET A 96 14.04 9.72 -12.33
N ARG A 97 13.39 10.22 -13.39
CA ARG A 97 12.10 9.72 -13.89
C ARG A 97 12.10 8.22 -14.15
N ARG A 98 13.15 7.66 -14.75
CA ARG A 98 13.21 6.23 -15.08
C ARG A 98 13.30 5.34 -13.84
N ASN A 99 14.13 5.72 -12.86
CA ASN A 99 14.12 5.05 -11.56
C ASN A 99 12.77 5.20 -10.89
N LEU A 100 12.19 6.38 -11.06
CA LEU A 100 10.94 6.69 -10.47
C LEU A 100 9.81 5.80 -11.04
N ASP A 101 9.72 5.62 -12.36
CA ASP A 101 8.71 4.77 -13.01
C ASP A 101 8.70 3.34 -12.43
N ILE A 102 9.87 2.80 -12.04
CA ILE A 102 9.98 1.49 -11.38
C ILE A 102 9.38 1.54 -9.97
N TYR A 103 9.66 2.59 -9.19
CA TYR A 103 9.09 2.75 -7.84
C TYR A 103 7.57 2.80 -7.87
N GLU A 104 6.97 3.45 -8.87
CA GLU A 104 5.51 3.49 -9.05
C GLU A 104 4.91 2.08 -9.12
N GLU A 105 5.50 1.20 -9.92
CA GLU A 105 5.07 -0.19 -10.03
C GLU A 105 5.13 -0.92 -8.68
N GLN A 106 6.18 -0.66 -7.88
CA GLN A 106 6.34 -1.28 -6.56
C GLN A 106 5.36 -0.72 -5.53
N VAL A 107 5.07 0.59 -5.59
CA VAL A 107 4.02 1.21 -4.77
C VAL A 107 2.68 0.54 -5.05
N ILE A 108 2.31 0.39 -6.33
CA ILE A 108 1.06 -0.26 -6.73
C ILE A 108 1.03 -1.73 -6.27
N ALA A 109 2.15 -2.45 -6.41
CA ALA A 109 2.25 -3.85 -5.99
C ALA A 109 2.14 -4.02 -4.47
N ALA A 110 2.76 -3.14 -3.68
CA ALA A 110 2.67 -3.15 -2.22
C ALA A 110 1.27 -2.76 -1.73
N ALA A 111 0.65 -1.75 -2.35
CA ALA A 111 -0.72 -1.34 -2.04
C ALA A 111 -1.72 -2.48 -2.28
N LYS A 112 -1.57 -3.23 -3.39
CA LYS A 112 -2.40 -4.43 -3.69
C LYS A 112 -2.25 -5.54 -2.65
N GLN A 113 -1.12 -5.60 -1.95
CA GLN A 113 -0.87 -6.55 -0.86
C GLN A 113 -1.30 -6.02 0.51
N GLY A 114 -1.91 -4.83 0.56
CA GLY A 114 -2.38 -4.22 1.80
C GLY A 114 -1.25 -3.65 2.66
N ALA A 115 -0.10 -3.28 2.09
CA ALA A 115 0.93 -2.55 2.82
C ALA A 115 0.47 -1.11 3.13
N GLN A 116 0.65 -0.65 4.37
CA GLN A 116 0.39 0.74 4.77
C GLN A 116 1.60 1.66 4.55
N ILE A 117 2.79 1.08 4.45
CA ILE A 117 4.05 1.80 4.22
C ILE A 117 4.98 0.96 3.34
N ILE A 118 5.65 1.62 2.40
CA ILE A 118 6.75 1.04 1.62
C ILE A 118 8.00 1.90 1.78
N VAL A 119 9.16 1.25 1.92
CA VAL A 119 10.47 1.90 2.04
C VAL A 119 11.33 1.59 0.82
N PHE A 120 12.01 2.62 0.32
CA PHE A 120 12.93 2.57 -0.82
C PHE A 120 14.38 2.81 -0.35
N PRO A 121 15.39 2.30 -1.09
CA PRO A 121 16.78 2.47 -0.72
C PRO A 121 17.25 3.93 -0.90
N GLU A 122 18.28 4.27 -0.12
CA GLU A 122 19.06 5.49 -0.28
C GLU A 122 19.63 5.58 -1.70
N ASP A 123 19.74 6.81 -2.22
CA ASP A 123 20.28 7.11 -3.55
C ASP A 123 19.57 6.41 -4.74
N GLY A 124 18.47 5.68 -4.53
CA GLY A 124 17.88 4.87 -5.61
C GLY A 124 17.24 5.67 -6.76
N ILE A 125 17.04 6.98 -6.60
CA ILE A 125 16.47 7.86 -7.63
C ILE A 125 17.55 8.42 -8.56
N HIS A 126 18.68 8.90 -8.01
CA HIS A 126 19.73 9.59 -8.75
C HIS A 126 21.08 8.86 -8.77
N GLY A 127 21.28 7.86 -7.91
CA GLY A 127 22.54 7.14 -7.73
C GLY A 127 23.55 7.89 -6.86
N PHE A 128 24.80 7.45 -6.90
CA PHE A 128 25.90 7.92 -6.05
C PHE A 128 27.13 8.36 -6.88
N ASN A 129 28.23 8.71 -6.22
CA ASN A 129 29.53 9.14 -6.81
C ASN A 129 29.53 10.50 -7.53
N PHE A 130 28.67 11.44 -7.11
CA PHE A 130 28.67 12.80 -7.65
C PHE A 130 29.71 13.71 -6.99
N THR A 131 30.12 14.74 -7.71
CA THR A 131 30.80 15.92 -7.13
C THR A 131 29.75 16.95 -6.69
N ARG A 132 30.16 17.92 -5.87
CA ARG A 132 29.26 19.04 -5.49
C ARG A 132 28.67 19.80 -6.68
N LYS A 133 29.37 19.84 -7.82
CA LYS A 133 28.88 20.49 -9.03
C LYS A 133 27.99 19.58 -9.87
N SER A 134 28.35 18.31 -10.02
CA SER A 134 27.61 17.38 -10.86
C SER A 134 26.31 16.88 -10.23
N ILE A 135 26.16 16.92 -8.89
CA ILE A 135 24.89 16.59 -8.22
C ILE A 135 23.83 17.69 -8.38
N PHE A 136 24.23 18.94 -8.57
CA PHE A 136 23.33 20.10 -8.51
C PHE A 136 22.07 19.98 -9.39
N PRO A 137 22.14 19.47 -10.64
CA PRO A 137 20.97 19.28 -11.51
C PRO A 137 19.94 18.24 -11.00
N TYR A 138 20.31 17.40 -10.03
CA TYR A 138 19.42 16.37 -9.45
C TYR A 138 18.67 16.87 -8.21
N LEU A 139 19.11 17.98 -7.62
CA LEU A 139 18.58 18.48 -6.35
C LEU A 139 17.29 19.26 -6.53
N GLU A 140 16.43 19.20 -5.52
CA GLU A 140 15.19 19.97 -5.44
C GLU A 140 15.05 20.66 -4.10
N PHE A 141 14.31 21.75 -4.09
CA PHE A 141 13.93 22.40 -2.85
C PHE A 141 12.81 21.62 -2.17
N VAL A 142 13.06 21.15 -0.95
CA VAL A 142 12.07 20.50 -0.09
C VAL A 142 11.81 21.41 1.11
N PRO A 143 10.60 22.00 1.26
CA PRO A 143 10.30 22.87 2.38
C PRO A 143 10.25 22.08 3.69
N HIS A 144 10.48 22.79 4.80
CA HIS A 144 10.38 22.18 6.12
C HIS A 144 8.93 21.75 6.41
N PRO A 145 8.69 20.50 6.83
CA PRO A 145 7.31 19.97 6.95
C PRO A 145 6.48 20.70 8.02
N HIS A 146 7.11 21.30 9.03
CA HIS A 146 6.40 22.06 10.06
C HIS A 146 6.18 23.54 9.72
N SER A 147 6.83 24.08 8.68
CA SER A 147 6.65 25.49 8.33
C SER A 147 5.37 25.74 7.51
N MET A 148 4.83 24.70 6.86
CA MET A 148 3.62 24.82 6.07
C MET A 148 3.01 23.45 5.74
N THR A 149 1.72 23.45 5.46
CA THR A 149 1.03 22.28 4.88
C THR A 149 1.04 22.42 3.36
N TRP A 150 1.80 21.56 2.68
CA TRP A 150 1.86 21.51 1.21
C TRP A 150 1.55 20.11 0.70
N ASN A 151 0.62 20.01 -0.24
CA ASN A 151 0.37 18.82 -1.02
C ASN A 151 0.82 19.08 -2.46
N PRO A 152 1.97 18.56 -2.91
CA PRO A 152 2.48 18.84 -4.25
C PRO A 152 1.59 18.35 -5.39
N CYS A 153 0.71 17.38 -5.13
CA CYS A 153 -0.25 16.88 -6.12
C CYS A 153 -1.48 17.78 -6.27
N ARG A 154 -1.91 18.43 -5.18
CA ARG A 154 -3.02 19.40 -5.22
C ARG A 154 -2.55 20.81 -5.55
N GLN A 155 -1.30 21.13 -5.25
CA GLN A 155 -0.73 22.48 -5.41
C GLN A 155 0.64 22.40 -6.11
N PRO A 156 0.72 21.87 -7.34
CA PRO A 156 2.00 21.64 -8.05
C PRO A 156 2.75 22.93 -8.39
N HIS A 157 2.05 24.06 -8.45
CA HIS A 157 2.63 25.36 -8.83
C HIS A 157 3.07 26.22 -7.64
N LEU A 158 3.00 25.69 -6.41
CA LEU A 158 3.38 26.46 -5.22
C LEU A 158 4.89 26.70 -5.14
N PHE A 159 5.69 25.76 -5.67
CA PHE A 159 7.13 25.88 -5.80
C PHE A 159 7.54 25.53 -7.23
N ASN A 160 8.24 26.45 -7.89
CA ASN A 160 8.83 26.20 -9.20
C ASN A 160 9.96 25.16 -9.10
N ASP A 161 10.26 24.47 -10.20
CA ASP A 161 11.39 23.54 -10.35
C ASP A 161 11.40 22.30 -9.43
N THR A 162 10.24 21.93 -8.88
CA THR A 162 10.04 20.75 -7.99
C THR A 162 9.56 19.50 -8.74
N GLN A 163 10.00 19.30 -9.98
CA GLN A 163 9.41 18.32 -10.92
C GLN A 163 9.57 16.86 -10.46
N GLY A 164 10.74 16.47 -9.97
CA GLY A 164 11.02 15.16 -9.42
C GLY A 164 10.31 14.91 -8.09
N PHE A 165 10.27 15.91 -7.20
CA PHE A 165 9.56 15.87 -5.93
C PHE A 165 8.04 15.78 -6.13
N ASN A 166 7.49 16.54 -7.07
CA ASN A 166 6.09 16.45 -7.47
C ASN A 166 5.74 15.03 -7.92
N ARG A 167 6.62 14.39 -8.71
CA ARG A 167 6.42 13.01 -9.18
C ARG A 167 6.51 11.98 -8.04
N VAL A 168 7.50 12.10 -7.14
CA VAL A 168 7.60 11.23 -5.95
C VAL A 168 6.31 11.33 -5.12
N MET A 169 5.81 12.55 -4.94
CA MET A 169 4.60 12.75 -4.16
C MET A 169 3.37 12.22 -4.89
N GLN A 170 3.30 12.29 -6.23
CA GLN A 170 2.20 11.69 -7.02
C GLN A 170 1.94 10.22 -6.70
N TRP A 171 2.97 9.41 -6.42
CA TRP A 171 2.71 8.00 -6.06
C TRP A 171 2.44 7.77 -4.59
N LEU A 172 2.94 8.62 -3.69
CA LEU A 172 2.47 8.59 -2.30
C LEU A 172 0.95 8.81 -2.24
N TYR A 173 0.36 9.53 -3.21
CA TYR A 173 -1.09 9.62 -3.40
C TYR A 173 -1.75 8.40 -4.04
N GLN A 174 -1.02 7.45 -4.63
CA GLN A 174 -1.64 6.19 -5.09
C GLN A 174 -1.85 5.19 -3.95
N MET A 175 -1.11 5.30 -2.84
CA MET A 175 -1.40 4.59 -1.59
C MET A 175 -2.55 5.22 -0.78
N CYS A 176 -2.86 6.50 -1.00
CA CYS A 176 -3.94 7.23 -0.33
C CYS A 176 -5.02 7.61 -1.35
N PRO A 177 -6.16 6.89 -1.45
CA PRO A 177 -7.13 7.11 -2.52
C PRO A 177 -7.60 8.57 -2.56
N CYS A 178 -7.15 9.32 -3.57
CA CYS A 178 -7.83 10.52 -4.02
C CYS A 178 -9.11 10.11 -4.76
N HIS A 179 -10.07 9.54 -4.04
CA HIS A 179 -11.45 9.66 -4.50
C HIS A 179 -11.85 11.13 -4.34
N PRO A 180 -12.35 11.81 -5.39
CA PRO A 180 -13.19 12.96 -5.13
C PRO A 180 -14.35 12.47 -4.27
N ALA A 181 -14.62 13.17 -3.16
CA ALA A 181 -15.90 12.96 -2.47
C ALA A 181 -17.01 13.14 -3.52
N PRO A 182 -17.95 12.20 -3.66
CA PRO A 182 -19.11 12.43 -4.51
C PRO A 182 -19.82 13.68 -3.97
N THR A 183 -20.03 14.65 -4.87
CA THR A 183 -20.85 15.84 -4.63
C THR A 183 -22.28 15.47 -4.31
#